data_AF-A0AAD6XVU4-F1
#
_entry.id   AF-A0AAD6XVU4-F1
#
_cell.length_a   1.000
_cell.length_b   1.000
_cell.length_c   1.000
_cell.angle_alpha   90.00
_cell.angle_beta   90.00
_cell.angle_gamma   90.00
#
_symmetry.space_group_name_H-M   'P 1'
#
loop_
_entity.id
_entity.type
_entity.pdbx_description
1 polymer ?
#
loop_
_entity_poly.entity_id
_entity_poly.type
_entity_poly.pdbx_seq_one_letter_code
_entity_poly.pdbx_strand_id
1 'polypeptide(L)'
;MNAIKYGWQMPVEVLEIIFQMCLPDTDYVSPNTFQAPLLLCQVCGSWRKVALFTPSLWSSLSIRLARRPGLWKDFLDSWLGRSGGRPISLSITGFSQSYHFDEHILKLVVKHSKRWQRLRLDGVRATTRATLLNTCMPLLETLEISGGRVHIFPADIPRLRTLSILDENADLASVHLPLERLTVFSASRCMCTLEKCFAFLAEAKNLTSCTIQLSPTASWATPQHFLPVHLPHLRKLILIRVGAIGDQATTAFFRHAQLPCLDSLELVSSHPESTFELGPYPIFLAPARRSNLRSLHLTGGQPRDKGLLDTVIAIPSLKVVVITSGSGAEKPLPRDVQETLNLRS
;
A
#
# COMPACT_ATOMS: atom_id res chain seq x y z
N MET A 1 -45.28 -37.73 -25.52
CA MET A 1 -43.99 -38.04 -24.88
C MET A 1 -43.39 -36.73 -24.37
N ASN A 2 -43.51 -36.46 -23.07
CA ASN A 2 -42.94 -35.27 -22.43
C ASN A 2 -41.47 -35.54 -22.11
N ALA A 3 -40.57 -34.89 -22.84
CA ALA A 3 -39.15 -34.92 -22.53
C ALA A 3 -38.89 -34.08 -21.28
N ILE A 4 -38.55 -34.75 -20.18
CA ILE A 4 -38.07 -34.11 -18.95
C ILE A 4 -36.67 -33.56 -19.27
N LYS A 5 -36.57 -32.26 -19.57
CA LYS A 5 -35.30 -31.51 -19.51
C LYS A 5 -34.90 -31.42 -18.05
N TYR A 6 -34.03 -32.33 -17.60
CA TYR A 6 -33.37 -32.21 -16.31
C TYR A 6 -32.45 -30.98 -16.36
N GLY A 7 -33.00 -29.85 -15.91
CA GLY A 7 -32.33 -28.57 -15.83
C GLY A 7 -31.27 -28.57 -14.73
N TRP A 8 -30.05 -28.97 -15.06
CA TRP A 8 -28.85 -28.60 -14.31
C TRP A 8 -28.46 -27.15 -14.63
N GLN A 9 -29.43 -26.23 -14.55
CA GLN A 9 -29.11 -24.80 -14.57
C GLN A 9 -28.65 -24.45 -13.17
N MET A 10 -27.34 -24.30 -13.02
CA MET A 10 -26.76 -23.77 -11.79
C MET A 10 -27.44 -22.42 -11.48
N PRO A 11 -27.92 -22.20 -10.24
CA PRO A 11 -28.54 -20.95 -9.85
C PRO A 11 -27.61 -19.76 -10.15
N VAL A 12 -28.18 -18.63 -10.56
CA VAL A 12 -27.41 -17.44 -10.95
C VAL A 12 -26.53 -16.99 -9.79
N GLU A 13 -27.04 -17.05 -8.56
CA GLU A 13 -26.35 -16.67 -7.33
C GLU A 13 -25.08 -17.49 -7.12
N VAL A 14 -25.11 -18.79 -7.43
CA VAL A 14 -23.94 -19.68 -7.34
C VAL A 14 -22.93 -19.34 -8.43
N LEU A 15 -23.39 -19.06 -9.65
CA LEU A 15 -22.52 -18.60 -10.73
C LEU A 15 -21.86 -17.26 -10.40
N GLU A 16 -22.56 -16.31 -9.78
CA GLU A 16 -21.99 -15.03 -9.35
C GLU A 16 -20.86 -15.22 -8.33
N ILE A 17 -21.04 -16.12 -7.36
CA ILE A 17 -20.00 -16.46 -6.38
C ILE A 17 -18.79 -17.06 -7.09
N ILE A 18 -19.00 -18.02 -7.99
CA ILE A 18 -17.91 -18.62 -8.78
C ILE A 18 -17.19 -17.56 -9.60
N PHE A 19 -17.92 -16.68 -10.28
CA PHE A 19 -17.35 -15.63 -11.12
C PHE A 19 -16.52 -14.65 -10.30
N GLN A 20 -16.96 -14.31 -9.08
CA GLN A 20 -16.21 -13.46 -8.17
C GLN A 20 -14.90 -14.12 -7.75
N MET A 21 -14.89 -15.44 -7.51
CA MET A 21 -13.67 -16.21 -7.22
C MET A 21 -12.75 -16.36 -8.43
N CYS A 22 -13.25 -16.17 -9.66
CA CYS A 22 -12.43 -16.20 -10.87
C CYS A 22 -11.72 -14.87 -11.16
N LEU A 23 -12.01 -13.79 -10.43
CA LEU A 23 -11.32 -12.52 -10.63
C LEU A 23 -9.82 -12.65 -10.30
N PRO A 24 -8.95 -11.91 -11.00
CA PRO A 24 -7.54 -11.81 -10.62
C PRO A 24 -7.39 -11.37 -9.17
N ASP A 25 -6.41 -11.94 -8.47
CA ASP A 25 -6.04 -11.55 -7.11
C ASP A 25 -5.25 -10.23 -7.13
N THR A 26 -5.92 -9.14 -7.51
CA THR A 26 -5.37 -7.77 -7.59
C THR A 26 -6.43 -6.75 -7.19
N ASP A 27 -6.02 -5.64 -6.57
CA ASP A 27 -6.93 -4.54 -6.21
C ASP A 27 -7.54 -3.83 -7.43
N TYR A 28 -6.83 -3.88 -8.56
CA TYR A 28 -7.20 -3.24 -9.80
C TYR A 28 -7.13 -4.24 -10.95
N VAL A 29 -8.27 -4.63 -11.49
CA VAL A 29 -8.35 -5.57 -12.62
C VAL A 29 -7.92 -4.88 -13.91
N SER A 30 -6.87 -5.40 -14.54
CA SER A 30 -6.48 -4.98 -15.90
C SER A 30 -7.39 -5.64 -16.93
N PRO A 31 -7.98 -4.89 -17.88
CA PRO A 31 -8.79 -5.47 -18.94
C PRO A 31 -7.99 -6.46 -19.77
N ASN A 32 -8.40 -7.73 -19.73
CA ASN A 32 -7.75 -8.81 -20.47
C ASN A 32 -8.82 -9.84 -20.87
N THR A 33 -8.92 -10.16 -22.16
CA THR A 33 -9.91 -11.14 -22.66
C THR A 33 -9.66 -12.56 -22.16
N PHE A 34 -8.44 -12.86 -21.72
CA PHE A 34 -8.06 -14.16 -21.16
C PHE A 34 -8.25 -14.24 -19.63
N GLN A 35 -8.80 -13.21 -19.00
CA GLN A 35 -9.05 -13.17 -17.55
C GLN A 35 -10.48 -12.70 -17.27
N ALA A 36 -11.02 -13.07 -16.10
CA ALA A 36 -12.28 -12.51 -15.64
C ALA A 36 -12.14 -10.98 -15.41
N PRO A 37 -13.22 -10.20 -15.63
CA PRO A 37 -14.56 -10.65 -16.00
C PRO A 37 -14.79 -10.89 -17.50
N LEU A 38 -13.85 -10.48 -18.37
CA LEU A 38 -14.06 -10.55 -19.83
C LEU A 38 -14.07 -11.99 -20.36
N LEU A 39 -13.22 -12.87 -19.83
CA LEU A 39 -13.20 -14.30 -20.19
C LEU A 39 -14.56 -14.97 -19.93
N LEU A 40 -15.20 -14.64 -18.79
CA LEU A 40 -16.51 -15.19 -18.42
C LEU A 40 -17.59 -14.81 -19.46
N CYS A 41 -17.45 -13.64 -20.08
CA CYS A 41 -18.33 -13.19 -21.16
C CYS A 41 -18.13 -13.95 -22.48
N GLN A 42 -17.07 -14.76 -22.61
CA GLN A 42 -16.73 -15.49 -23.83
C GLN A 42 -17.11 -16.97 -23.78
N VAL A 43 -17.43 -17.52 -22.59
CA VAL A 43 -17.72 -18.95 -22.41
C VAL A 43 -19.02 -19.37 -23.12
N CYS A 44 -20.15 -18.78 -22.74
CA CYS A 44 -21.45 -19.04 -23.38
C CYS A 44 -22.41 -17.84 -23.19
N GLY A 45 -23.54 -17.84 -23.90
CA GLY A 45 -24.52 -16.74 -23.82
C GLY A 45 -25.13 -16.55 -22.42
N SER A 46 -25.34 -17.65 -21.68
CA SER A 46 -25.85 -17.59 -20.30
C SER A 46 -24.83 -16.96 -19.35
N TRP A 47 -23.57 -17.39 -19.41
CA TRP A 47 -22.49 -16.82 -18.59
C TRP A 47 -22.23 -15.35 -18.93
N ARG A 48 -22.27 -15.00 -20.22
CA ARG A 48 -22.20 -13.61 -20.66
C ARG A 48 -23.31 -12.78 -20.04
N LYS A 49 -24.55 -13.26 -20.05
CA LYS A 49 -25.67 -12.53 -19.43
C LYS A 49 -25.41 -12.33 -17.95
N VAL A 50 -25.10 -13.39 -17.20
CA VAL A 50 -24.80 -13.30 -15.76
C VAL A 50 -23.65 -12.30 -15.52
N ALA A 51 -22.49 -12.51 -16.15
CA ALA A 51 -21.32 -11.67 -15.95
C ALA A 51 -21.58 -10.18 -16.25
N LEU A 52 -22.31 -9.86 -17.33
CA LEU A 52 -22.65 -8.48 -17.68
C LEU A 52 -23.60 -7.81 -16.67
N PHE A 53 -24.46 -8.58 -16.00
CA PHE A 53 -25.43 -8.08 -15.04
C PHE A 53 -24.99 -8.17 -13.57
N THR A 54 -23.81 -8.74 -13.28
CA THR A 54 -23.25 -8.82 -11.92
C THR A 54 -22.28 -7.65 -11.66
N PRO A 55 -22.69 -6.57 -10.95
CA PRO A 55 -21.91 -5.33 -10.95
C PRO A 55 -20.56 -5.42 -10.22
N SER A 56 -20.40 -6.36 -9.28
CA SER A 56 -19.16 -6.52 -8.50
C SER A 56 -17.97 -6.94 -9.37
N LEU A 57 -18.24 -7.66 -10.47
CA LEU A 57 -17.23 -8.07 -11.43
C LEU A 57 -16.59 -6.89 -12.17
N TRP A 58 -17.26 -5.74 -12.19
CA TRP A 58 -16.84 -4.53 -12.90
C TRP A 58 -16.45 -3.38 -11.96
N SER A 59 -16.42 -3.63 -10.64
CA SER A 59 -16.12 -2.62 -9.61
C SER A 59 -14.64 -2.30 -9.44
N SER A 60 -13.75 -2.95 -10.20
CA SER A 60 -12.31 -2.64 -10.20
C SER A 60 -11.80 -2.48 -11.64
N LEU A 61 -10.94 -1.50 -11.88
CA LEU A 61 -10.37 -1.25 -13.19
C LEU A 61 -8.97 -0.62 -13.10
N SER A 62 -8.02 -1.17 -13.87
CA SER A 62 -6.70 -0.58 -14.12
C SER A 62 -6.59 -0.10 -15.56
N ILE A 63 -6.28 1.18 -15.73
CA ILE A 63 -6.09 1.85 -17.00
C ILE A 63 -4.61 2.18 -17.18
N ARG A 64 -4.03 1.74 -18.30
CA ARG A 64 -2.68 2.11 -18.72
C ARG A 64 -2.79 3.11 -19.87
N LEU A 65 -2.38 4.34 -19.62
CA LEU A 65 -2.36 5.40 -20.63
C LEU A 65 -1.39 5.01 -21.76
N ALA A 66 -1.91 4.94 -22.98
CA ALA A 66 -1.19 4.50 -24.17
C ALA A 66 -1.53 5.36 -25.40
N ARG A 67 -0.77 5.21 -26.48
CA ARG A 67 -0.84 6.02 -27.72
C ARG A 67 -2.21 6.02 -28.45
N ARG A 68 -3.17 5.16 -28.09
CA ARG A 68 -4.46 5.04 -28.78
C ARG A 68 -5.65 5.38 -27.85
N PRO A 69 -5.92 6.68 -27.60
CA PRO A 69 -6.97 7.11 -26.66
C PRO A 69 -8.40 6.80 -27.14
N GLY A 70 -8.64 6.75 -28.46
CA GLY A 70 -10.00 6.64 -29.02
C GLY A 70 -10.76 5.35 -28.66
N LEU A 71 -10.06 4.26 -28.30
CA LEU A 71 -10.68 2.99 -27.91
C LEU A 71 -11.18 2.98 -26.47
N TRP A 72 -10.77 3.96 -25.65
CA TRP A 72 -11.11 3.97 -24.23
C TRP A 72 -12.51 4.46 -23.95
N LYS A 73 -13.12 5.28 -24.81
CA LYS A 73 -14.41 5.91 -24.51
C LYS A 73 -15.51 4.88 -24.29
N ASP A 74 -15.82 4.08 -25.31
CA ASP A 74 -16.91 3.10 -25.26
C ASP A 74 -16.61 1.98 -24.26
N PHE A 75 -15.32 1.64 -24.14
CA PHE A 75 -14.85 0.66 -23.18
C PHE A 75 -15.07 1.12 -21.73
N LEU A 76 -14.67 2.35 -21.39
CA LEU A 76 -14.81 2.90 -20.05
C LEU A 76 -16.28 3.14 -19.71
N ASP A 77 -17.07 3.66 -20.64
CA ASP A 77 -18.50 3.83 -20.44
C ASP A 77 -19.18 2.49 -20.14
N SER A 78 -18.85 1.45 -20.93
CA SER A 78 -19.36 0.10 -20.71
C SER A 78 -18.91 -0.49 -19.37
N TRP A 79 -17.62 -0.40 -19.04
CA TRP A 79 -17.07 -0.99 -17.82
C TRP A 79 -17.61 -0.29 -16.56
N LEU A 80 -17.51 1.04 -16.51
CA LEU A 80 -17.96 1.83 -15.37
C LEU A 80 -19.49 1.85 -15.27
N GLY A 81 -20.20 1.75 -16.40
CA GLY A 81 -21.66 1.54 -16.43
C GLY A 81 -22.09 0.21 -15.80
N ARG A 82 -21.40 -0.90 -16.14
CA ARG A 82 -21.70 -2.23 -15.58
C ARG A 82 -21.45 -2.33 -14.07
N SER A 83 -20.57 -1.51 -13.51
CA SER A 83 -20.35 -1.43 -12.05
C SER A 83 -21.58 -0.92 -11.27
N GLY A 84 -22.60 -0.39 -11.96
CA GLY A 84 -23.88 -0.01 -11.37
C GLY A 84 -23.74 1.09 -10.31
N GLY A 85 -24.28 0.85 -9.11
CA GLY A 85 -24.14 1.75 -7.95
C GLY A 85 -22.97 1.42 -7.02
N ARG A 86 -22.16 0.39 -7.34
CA ARG A 86 -21.12 -0.09 -6.42
C ARG A 86 -19.94 0.89 -6.30
N PRO A 87 -19.23 0.88 -5.16
CA PRO A 87 -17.96 1.57 -5.05
C PRO A 87 -16.93 1.02 -6.05
N ILE A 88 -16.02 1.87 -6.52
CA ILE A 88 -15.07 1.57 -7.59
C ILE A 88 -13.64 1.66 -7.07
N SER A 89 -12.82 0.66 -7.38
CA SER A 89 -11.36 0.72 -7.28
C SER A 89 -10.78 1.03 -8.66
N LEU A 90 -10.24 2.24 -8.82
CA LEU A 90 -9.74 2.75 -10.10
C LEU A 90 -8.24 3.02 -10.02
N SER A 91 -7.47 2.46 -10.95
CA SER A 91 -6.06 2.77 -11.15
C SER A 91 -5.85 3.37 -12.53
N ILE A 92 -5.14 4.49 -12.58
CA ILE A 92 -4.73 5.15 -13.82
C ILE A 92 -3.21 5.30 -13.76
N THR A 93 -2.54 4.67 -14.72
CA THR A 93 -1.08 4.64 -14.79
C THR A 93 -0.57 5.18 -16.12
N GLY A 94 0.52 5.94 -16.12
CA GLY A 94 1.15 6.49 -17.31
C GLY A 94 2.66 6.22 -17.31
N PHE A 95 3.20 5.83 -18.47
CA PHE A 95 4.65 5.62 -18.66
C PHE A 95 5.35 6.81 -19.32
N SER A 96 4.57 7.79 -19.79
CA SER A 96 5.09 9.00 -20.42
C SER A 96 4.15 10.14 -20.13
N GLN A 97 4.72 11.29 -19.79
CA GLN A 97 4.00 12.56 -19.74
C GLN A 97 3.39 12.92 -21.10
N SER A 98 3.66 12.22 -22.20
CA SER A 98 2.94 12.41 -23.47
C SER A 98 1.56 11.72 -23.50
N TYR A 99 1.36 10.68 -22.69
CA TYR A 99 0.11 9.92 -22.64
C TYR A 99 -0.82 10.54 -21.60
N HIS A 100 -2.00 10.92 -22.07
CA HIS A 100 -3.01 11.60 -21.26
C HIS A 100 -4.39 11.25 -21.78
N PHE A 101 -5.36 11.32 -20.88
CA PHE A 101 -6.74 11.37 -21.30
C PHE A 101 -6.98 12.69 -22.04
N ASP A 102 -7.73 12.61 -23.12
CA ASP A 102 -8.42 13.79 -23.62
C ASP A 102 -9.48 14.25 -22.60
N GLU A 103 -10.03 15.43 -22.82
CA GLU A 103 -11.02 16.03 -21.93
C GLU A 103 -12.31 15.19 -21.81
N HIS A 104 -12.69 14.46 -22.86
CA HIS A 104 -13.92 13.66 -22.88
C HIS A 104 -13.78 12.43 -21.99
N ILE A 105 -12.66 11.70 -22.10
CA ILE A 105 -12.38 10.56 -21.24
C ILE A 105 -12.24 11.01 -19.78
N LEU A 106 -11.59 12.15 -19.55
CA LEU A 106 -11.44 12.69 -18.19
C LEU A 106 -12.80 13.03 -17.56
N LYS A 107 -13.71 13.67 -18.30
CA LYS A 107 -15.09 13.94 -17.86
C LYS A 107 -15.86 12.65 -17.55
N LEU A 108 -15.71 11.61 -18.37
CA LEU A 108 -16.34 10.32 -18.16
C LEU A 108 -15.84 9.66 -16.86
N VAL A 109 -14.54 9.69 -16.61
CA VAL A 109 -13.95 9.18 -15.37
C VAL A 109 -14.46 9.97 -14.16
N VAL A 110 -14.42 11.31 -14.22
CA VAL A 110 -14.88 12.21 -13.14
C VAL A 110 -16.37 12.04 -12.82
N LYS A 111 -17.23 11.70 -13.81
CA LYS A 111 -18.66 11.40 -13.59
C LYS A 111 -18.88 10.32 -12.52
N HIS A 112 -17.90 9.44 -12.32
CA HIS A 112 -17.96 8.35 -11.34
C HIS A 112 -17.18 8.62 -10.05
N SER A 113 -16.60 9.81 -9.88
CA SER A 113 -15.84 10.23 -8.68
C SER A 113 -16.54 9.97 -7.36
N LYS A 114 -17.86 10.18 -7.32
CA LYS A 114 -18.67 9.94 -6.11
C LYS A 114 -18.64 8.50 -5.60
N ARG A 115 -18.32 7.55 -6.49
CA ARG A 115 -18.27 6.12 -6.22
C ARG A 115 -16.86 5.60 -6.00
N TRP A 116 -15.80 6.42 -6.14
CA TRP A 116 -14.45 5.94 -5.93
C TRP A 116 -14.22 5.58 -4.47
N GLN A 117 -13.77 4.35 -4.24
CA GLN A 117 -13.36 3.83 -2.93
C GLN A 117 -11.83 3.72 -2.84
N ARG A 118 -11.20 3.27 -3.92
CA ARG A 118 -9.74 3.26 -4.06
C ARG A 118 -9.35 3.98 -5.34
N LEU A 119 -8.40 4.91 -5.26
CA LEU A 119 -7.90 5.65 -6.41
C LEU A 119 -6.38 5.58 -6.45
N ARG A 120 -5.82 5.08 -7.55
CA ARG A 120 -4.38 5.09 -7.83
C ARG A 120 -4.06 5.95 -9.04
N LEU A 121 -3.16 6.92 -8.87
CA LEU A 121 -2.66 7.82 -9.92
C LEU A 121 -1.13 7.73 -10.00
N ASP A 122 -0.62 6.94 -10.94
CA ASP A 122 0.82 6.66 -11.08
C ASP A 122 1.35 7.16 -12.43
N GLY A 123 2.36 8.04 -12.47
CA GLY A 123 2.94 8.56 -13.72
C GLY A 123 1.96 9.34 -14.62
N VAL A 124 0.90 9.92 -14.04
CA VAL A 124 -0.12 10.72 -14.75
C VAL A 124 0.32 12.18 -14.85
N ARG A 125 -0.09 12.88 -15.91
CA ARG A 125 0.13 14.33 -16.05
C ARG A 125 -0.37 15.12 -14.84
N ALA A 126 0.38 16.15 -14.45
CA ALA A 126 0.04 17.02 -13.33
C ALA A 126 -1.36 17.65 -13.47
N THR A 127 -1.73 18.09 -14.69
CA THR A 127 -3.05 18.67 -14.98
C THR A 127 -4.17 17.64 -14.82
N THR A 128 -4.06 16.46 -15.43
CA THR A 128 -5.03 15.36 -15.28
C THR A 128 -5.20 14.96 -13.82
N ARG A 129 -4.10 14.85 -13.09
CA ARG A 129 -4.11 14.53 -11.66
C ARG A 129 -4.82 15.59 -10.83
N ALA A 130 -4.51 16.87 -11.05
CA ALA A 130 -5.19 17.98 -10.38
C ALA A 130 -6.71 17.96 -10.65
N THR A 131 -7.12 17.71 -11.90
CA THR A 131 -8.54 17.59 -12.25
C THR A 131 -9.23 16.44 -11.52
N LEU A 132 -8.60 15.26 -11.41
CA LEU A 132 -9.18 14.11 -10.72
C LEU A 132 -9.27 14.35 -9.20
N LEU A 133 -8.23 14.96 -8.60
CA LEU A 133 -8.16 15.20 -7.16
C LEU A 133 -9.04 16.36 -6.70
N ASN A 134 -9.38 17.32 -7.58
CA ASN A 134 -10.31 18.42 -7.30
C ASN A 134 -11.79 18.01 -7.45
N THR A 135 -12.13 16.74 -7.18
CA THR A 135 -13.50 16.23 -7.27
C THR A 135 -13.99 15.77 -5.91
N CYS A 136 -15.32 15.80 -5.70
CA CYS A 136 -15.94 15.26 -4.50
C CYS A 136 -15.92 13.73 -4.56
N MET A 137 -15.22 13.10 -3.62
CA MET A 137 -14.98 11.66 -3.53
C MET A 137 -15.41 11.14 -2.14
N PRO A 138 -16.72 11.15 -1.82
CA PRO A 138 -17.26 10.90 -0.48
C PRO A 138 -17.04 9.46 0.03
N LEU A 139 -16.77 8.52 -0.88
CA LEU A 139 -16.52 7.11 -0.55
C LEU A 139 -15.02 6.75 -0.54
N LEU A 140 -14.11 7.68 -0.82
CA LEU A 140 -12.70 7.37 -0.99
C LEU A 140 -12.06 6.98 0.35
N GLU A 141 -11.53 5.76 0.40
CA GLU A 141 -10.88 5.17 1.56
C GLU A 141 -9.37 5.02 1.34
N THR A 142 -8.94 4.76 0.11
CA THR A 142 -7.53 4.56 -0.26
C THR A 142 -7.13 5.48 -1.40
N LEU A 143 -6.07 6.26 -1.21
CA LEU A 143 -5.46 7.12 -2.21
C LEU A 143 -3.99 6.73 -2.41
N GLU A 144 -3.63 6.36 -3.63
CA GLU A 144 -2.26 6.08 -4.02
C GLU A 144 -1.82 7.06 -5.12
N ILE A 145 -0.76 7.81 -4.89
CA ILE A 145 -0.39 8.93 -5.77
C ILE A 145 1.11 9.01 -5.99
N SER A 146 1.48 9.33 -7.23
CA SER A 146 2.83 9.77 -7.62
C SER A 146 2.78 11.23 -8.10
N GLY A 147 3.94 11.89 -8.15
CA GLY A 147 4.08 13.27 -8.63
C GLY A 147 3.85 14.35 -7.57
N GLY A 148 4.08 15.61 -7.94
CA GLY A 148 4.12 16.80 -7.07
C GLY A 148 2.86 17.18 -6.28
N ARG A 149 2.71 18.46 -5.93
CA ARG A 149 1.77 18.99 -4.92
C ARG A 149 0.36 18.40 -4.97
N VAL A 150 -0.17 18.02 -3.80
CA VAL A 150 -1.52 17.50 -3.60
C VAL A 150 -2.24 18.36 -2.58
N HIS A 151 -3.34 18.95 -3.02
CA HIS A 151 -4.23 19.73 -2.15
C HIS A 151 -5.64 19.17 -2.37
N ILE A 152 -6.22 18.55 -1.35
CA ILE A 152 -7.61 18.08 -1.39
C ILE A 152 -8.29 18.53 -0.11
N PHE A 153 -9.46 19.18 -0.25
CA PHE A 153 -10.18 19.65 0.92
C PHE A 153 -10.73 18.46 1.73
N PRO A 154 -10.64 18.49 3.07
CA PRO A 154 -11.14 17.41 3.92
C PRO A 154 -12.61 17.02 3.68
N ALA A 155 -13.45 17.99 3.30
CA ALA A 155 -14.87 17.78 3.01
C ALA A 155 -15.09 16.89 1.77
N ASP A 156 -14.16 16.87 0.82
CA ASP A 156 -14.28 16.11 -0.42
C ASP A 156 -13.90 14.64 -0.25
N ILE A 157 -13.13 14.30 0.78
CA ILE A 157 -12.60 12.94 1.05
C ILE A 157 -12.81 12.53 2.52
N PRO A 158 -14.05 12.54 3.02
CA PRO A 158 -14.34 12.37 4.44
C PRO A 158 -13.98 10.98 5.00
N ARG A 159 -13.81 9.96 4.14
CA ARG A 159 -13.55 8.57 4.52
C ARG A 159 -12.10 8.11 4.30
N LEU A 160 -11.19 9.01 3.94
CA LEU A 160 -9.82 8.63 3.61
C LEU A 160 -9.10 8.04 4.84
N ARG A 161 -8.55 6.83 4.69
CA ARG A 161 -7.86 6.07 5.75
C ARG A 161 -6.46 5.64 5.35
N THR A 162 -6.25 5.38 4.06
CA THR A 162 -4.99 4.88 3.52
C THR A 162 -4.43 5.87 2.51
N LEU A 163 -3.19 6.31 2.73
CA LEU A 163 -2.43 7.11 1.79
C LEU A 163 -1.12 6.41 1.42
N SER A 164 -0.89 6.24 0.11
CA SER A 164 0.36 5.70 -0.42
C SER A 164 1.02 6.70 -1.37
N ILE A 165 2.26 7.07 -1.06
CA ILE A 165 3.12 7.90 -1.89
C ILE A 165 4.00 6.98 -2.74
N LEU A 166 3.77 7.03 -4.04
CA LEU A 166 4.37 6.15 -5.03
C LEU A 166 5.63 6.76 -5.67
N ASP A 167 5.90 8.06 -5.51
CA ASP A 167 6.99 8.77 -6.18
C ASP A 167 8.24 8.87 -5.31
N GLU A 168 9.41 8.67 -5.92
CA GLU A 168 10.72 8.83 -5.28
C GLU A 168 11.00 10.28 -4.89
N ASN A 169 10.56 11.24 -5.71
CA ASN A 169 10.82 12.67 -5.53
C ASN A 169 9.64 13.42 -4.91
N ALA A 170 8.70 12.71 -4.27
CA ALA A 170 7.56 13.36 -3.64
C ALA A 170 8.00 14.30 -2.50
N ASP A 171 7.47 15.52 -2.52
CA ASP A 171 7.63 16.46 -1.42
C ASP A 171 6.44 16.33 -0.46
N LEU A 172 6.64 15.62 0.66
CA LEU A 172 5.57 15.42 1.67
C LEU A 172 5.04 16.75 2.23
N ALA A 173 5.85 17.81 2.26
CA ALA A 173 5.41 19.14 2.70
C ALA A 173 4.35 19.76 1.77
N SER A 174 4.20 19.21 0.56
CA SER A 174 3.20 19.66 -0.42
C SER A 174 1.94 18.80 -0.46
N VAL A 175 1.76 17.89 0.51
CA VAL A 175 0.60 17.02 0.64
C VAL A 175 -0.31 17.57 1.74
N HIS A 176 -1.38 18.25 1.34
CA HIS A 176 -2.35 18.85 2.26
C HIS A 176 -3.66 18.09 2.18
N LEU A 177 -3.87 17.21 3.17
CA LEU A 177 -4.99 16.28 3.31
C LEU A 177 -5.41 16.19 4.80
N PRO A 178 -6.59 15.67 5.15
CA PRO A 178 -6.98 15.45 6.55
C PRO A 178 -6.19 14.29 7.19
N LEU A 179 -4.95 14.55 7.62
CA LEU A 179 -4.02 13.55 8.14
C LEU A 179 -4.49 12.89 9.44
N GLU A 180 -5.32 13.57 10.24
CA GLU A 180 -5.86 13.04 11.49
C GLU A 180 -6.72 11.78 11.30
N ARG A 181 -7.28 11.53 10.12
CA ARG A 181 -8.11 10.35 9.85
C ARG A 181 -7.33 9.17 9.29
N LEU A 182 -6.07 9.39 8.90
CA LEU A 182 -5.25 8.34 8.32
C LEU A 182 -4.88 7.29 9.36
N THR A 183 -5.11 6.04 8.99
CA THR A 183 -4.72 4.86 9.77
C THR A 183 -3.55 4.12 9.12
N VAL A 184 -3.41 4.24 7.80
CA VAL A 184 -2.34 3.59 7.04
C VAL A 184 -1.63 4.62 6.18
N PHE A 185 -0.32 4.70 6.33
CA PHE A 185 0.55 5.52 5.50
C PHE A 185 1.68 4.67 4.92
N SER A 186 1.94 4.83 3.63
CA SER A 186 3.04 4.15 2.95
C SER A 186 3.79 5.12 2.04
N ALA A 187 5.08 5.27 2.25
CA ALA A 187 5.99 6.05 1.42
C ALA A 187 7.23 5.22 1.09
N SER A 188 7.00 4.01 0.57
CA SER A 188 8.03 2.99 0.37
C SER A 188 9.08 3.34 -0.67
N ARG A 189 8.75 4.20 -1.64
CA ARG A 189 9.70 4.68 -2.66
C ARG A 189 10.19 6.10 -2.41
N CYS A 190 9.56 6.84 -1.49
CA CYS A 190 9.84 8.26 -1.28
C CYS A 190 11.25 8.48 -0.68
N MET A 191 12.00 9.42 -1.23
CA MET A 191 13.36 9.80 -0.77
C MET A 191 13.34 11.16 -0.07
N CYS A 192 12.28 11.46 0.68
CA CYS A 192 12.19 12.68 1.46
C CYS A 192 13.16 12.69 2.67
N THR A 193 13.48 13.88 3.17
CA THR A 193 14.29 14.01 4.39
C THR A 193 13.51 13.54 5.62
N LEU A 194 14.22 13.08 6.65
CA LEU A 194 13.61 12.65 7.91
C LEU A 194 12.78 13.78 8.54
N GLU A 195 13.22 15.03 8.41
CA GLU A 195 12.49 16.23 8.87
C GLU A 195 11.10 16.34 8.23
N LYS A 196 11.03 16.24 6.89
CA LYS A 196 9.76 16.30 6.15
C LYS A 196 8.85 15.13 6.50
N CYS A 197 9.44 13.94 6.68
CA CYS A 197 8.72 12.76 7.14
C CYS A 197 8.13 12.97 8.55
N PHE A 198 8.91 13.51 9.47
CA PHE A 198 8.46 13.77 10.84
C PHE A 198 7.40 14.86 10.94
N ALA A 199 7.54 15.94 10.17
CA ALA A 199 6.50 16.96 10.07
C ALA A 199 5.16 16.33 9.64
N PHE A 200 5.18 15.48 8.61
CA PHE A 200 4.00 14.75 8.16
C PHE A 200 3.44 13.78 9.22
N LEU A 201 4.31 12.97 9.85
CA LEU A 201 3.88 11.99 10.85
C LEU A 201 3.36 12.64 12.14
N ALA A 202 3.83 13.83 12.50
CA ALA A 202 3.37 14.56 13.68
C ALA A 202 1.88 14.96 13.58
N GLU A 203 1.38 15.17 12.36
CA GLU A 203 -0.03 15.46 12.09
C GLU A 203 -0.89 14.17 12.01
N ALA A 204 -0.30 13.04 11.59
CA ALA A 204 -0.99 11.77 11.38
C ALA A 204 -1.03 10.89 12.65
N LYS A 205 -1.64 11.38 13.73
CA LYS A 205 -1.59 10.74 15.07
C LYS A 205 -2.34 9.41 15.20
N ASN A 206 -3.28 9.13 14.29
CA ASN A 206 -4.11 7.92 14.32
C ASN A 206 -3.57 6.77 13.47
N LEU A 207 -2.33 6.87 13.00
CA LEU A 207 -1.69 5.81 12.22
C LEU A 207 -1.57 4.52 13.05
N THR A 208 -2.02 3.42 12.46
CA THR A 208 -1.88 2.05 12.97
C THR A 208 -0.82 1.27 12.21
N SER A 209 -0.60 1.60 10.94
CA SER A 209 0.44 1.02 10.09
C SER A 209 1.19 2.11 9.32
N CYS A 210 2.52 2.06 9.35
CA CYS A 210 3.37 3.04 8.68
C CYS A 210 4.51 2.33 7.95
N THR A 211 4.71 2.66 6.68
CA THR A 211 5.85 2.21 5.88
C THR A 211 6.60 3.43 5.38
N ILE A 212 7.88 3.54 5.71
CA ILE A 212 8.72 4.66 5.27
C ILE A 212 10.06 4.14 4.76
N GLN A 213 10.59 4.81 3.75
CA GLN A 213 11.94 4.58 3.28
C GLN A 213 12.88 5.65 3.85
N LEU A 214 13.99 5.22 4.45
CA LEU A 214 15.00 6.12 4.99
C LEU A 214 16.09 6.34 3.93
N SER A 215 16.38 7.61 3.60
CA SER A 215 17.44 7.96 2.66
C SER A 215 18.79 8.11 3.38
N PRO A 216 19.87 7.41 2.96
CA PRO A 216 21.21 7.59 3.54
C PRO A 216 21.90 8.91 3.15
N THR A 217 21.43 9.61 2.10
CA THR A 217 22.19 10.68 1.42
C THR A 217 21.75 12.10 1.75
N ALA A 218 20.61 12.29 2.44
CA ALA A 218 20.17 13.62 2.84
C ALA A 218 21.11 14.16 3.92
N SER A 219 21.87 15.22 3.61
CA SER A 219 22.83 15.89 4.49
C SER A 219 22.39 15.89 5.95
N TRP A 220 22.86 14.90 6.72
CA TRP A 220 22.52 14.68 8.12
C TRP A 220 23.41 15.57 9.00
N ALA A 221 23.37 16.87 8.72
CA ALA A 221 23.81 17.87 9.67
C ALA A 221 22.98 17.67 10.94
N THR A 222 23.66 17.39 12.05
CA THR A 222 23.08 17.07 13.36
C THR A 222 21.85 17.94 13.69
N PRO A 223 20.65 17.37 13.77
CA PRO A 223 19.44 18.16 13.97
C PRO A 223 19.25 18.35 15.48
N GLN A 224 19.68 19.50 16.00
CA GLN A 224 19.41 19.89 17.39
C GLN A 224 17.93 20.26 17.63
N HIS A 225 17.07 20.17 16.60
CA HIS A 225 15.70 20.70 16.63
C HIS A 225 14.63 19.76 16.05
N PHE A 226 14.82 18.43 16.07
CA PHE A 226 13.69 17.56 15.73
C PHE A 226 12.68 17.52 16.88
N LEU A 227 11.44 17.92 16.56
CA LEU A 227 10.31 17.69 17.45
C LEU A 227 10.05 16.17 17.54
N PRO A 228 9.89 15.62 18.76
CA PRO A 228 9.54 14.21 18.93
C PRO A 228 8.23 13.89 18.23
N VAL A 229 8.21 12.81 17.44
CA VAL A 229 7.00 12.33 16.78
C VAL A 229 6.35 11.29 17.68
N HIS A 230 5.12 11.55 18.13
CA HIS A 230 4.37 10.64 18.97
C HIS A 230 3.25 9.97 18.16
N LEU A 231 3.36 8.64 17.97
CA LEU A 231 2.38 7.84 17.25
C LEU A 231 1.74 6.83 18.22
N PRO A 232 0.71 7.25 18.98
CA PRO A 232 0.17 6.47 20.10
C PRO A 232 -0.50 5.17 19.67
N HIS A 233 -1.00 5.09 18.44
CA HIS A 233 -1.77 3.96 17.93
C HIS A 233 -1.00 3.08 16.95
N LEU A 234 0.28 3.38 16.68
CA LEU A 234 1.06 2.66 15.68
C LEU A 234 1.37 1.25 16.16
N ARG A 235 0.87 0.25 15.43
CA ARG A 235 1.05 -1.18 15.71
C ARG A 235 2.06 -1.82 14.78
N LYS A 236 2.10 -1.40 13.51
CA LYS A 236 3.02 -1.92 12.50
C LYS A 236 3.90 -0.79 11.96
N LEU A 237 5.20 -1.00 11.98
CA LEU A 237 6.18 -0.11 11.35
C LEU A 237 7.07 -0.91 10.40
N ILE A 238 7.19 -0.44 9.16
CA ILE A 238 8.13 -0.96 8.17
C ILE A 238 9.12 0.16 7.82
N LEU A 239 10.40 -0.08 8.08
CA LEU A 239 11.49 0.82 7.68
C LEU A 239 12.24 0.18 6.51
N ILE A 240 12.29 0.89 5.38
CA ILE A 240 12.91 0.42 4.13
C ILE A 240 14.24 1.15 3.90
N ARG A 241 15.18 0.45 3.26
CA ARG A 241 16.57 0.91 3.02
C ARG A 241 17.31 1.25 4.30
N VAL A 242 17.10 0.45 5.34
CA VAL A 242 17.95 0.49 6.52
C VAL A 242 19.37 0.13 6.06
N GLY A 243 20.35 0.99 6.33
CA GLY A 243 21.77 0.72 6.10
C GLY A 243 22.29 -0.38 7.05
N ALA A 244 23.52 -0.22 7.53
CA ALA A 244 23.91 -0.93 8.74
C ALA A 244 22.95 -0.51 9.89
N ILE A 245 22.50 -1.46 10.72
CA ILE A 245 21.66 -1.13 11.87
C ILE A 245 22.52 -0.29 12.83
N GLY A 246 22.17 0.99 12.98
CA GLY A 246 23.04 2.00 13.59
C GLY A 246 23.45 3.12 12.64
N ASP A 247 23.01 3.08 11.38
CA ASP A 247 23.09 4.24 10.50
C ASP A 247 22.39 5.45 11.14
N GLN A 248 22.87 6.64 10.77
CA GLN A 248 22.45 7.86 11.42
C GLN A 248 20.95 8.13 11.23
N ALA A 249 20.37 7.68 10.12
CA ALA A 249 18.95 7.86 9.79
C ALA A 249 18.03 7.00 10.68
N THR A 250 18.29 5.70 10.78
CA THR A 250 17.53 4.78 11.63
C THR A 250 17.72 5.16 13.10
N THR A 251 18.93 5.56 13.47
CA THR A 251 19.23 6.03 14.84
C THR A 251 18.48 7.31 15.17
N ALA A 252 18.49 8.29 14.27
CA ALA A 252 17.73 9.52 14.44
C ALA A 252 16.22 9.23 14.48
N PHE A 253 15.72 8.29 13.69
CA PHE A 253 14.31 7.91 13.70
C PHE A 253 13.89 7.41 15.08
N PHE A 254 14.51 6.36 15.60
CA PHE A 254 14.13 5.75 16.88
C PHE A 254 14.44 6.63 18.10
N ARG A 255 15.37 7.59 17.99
CA ARG A 255 15.64 8.57 19.06
C ARG A 255 14.49 9.55 19.27
N HIS A 256 13.78 9.91 18.20
CA HIS A 256 12.75 10.96 18.22
C HIS A 256 11.33 10.40 18.06
N ALA A 257 11.17 9.17 17.57
CA ALA A 257 9.88 8.51 17.44
C ALA A 257 9.46 7.82 18.75
N GLN A 258 8.30 8.17 19.27
CA GLN A 258 7.65 7.51 20.40
C GLN A 258 6.53 6.60 19.90
N LEU A 259 6.72 5.29 20.07
CA LEU A 259 5.88 4.24 19.49
C LEU A 259 5.36 3.29 20.59
N PRO A 260 4.52 3.76 21.53
CA PRO A 260 4.18 3.01 22.74
C PRO A 260 3.37 1.74 22.51
N CYS A 261 2.74 1.58 21.33
CA CYS A 261 1.87 0.44 21.00
C CYS A 261 2.42 -0.43 19.85
N LEU A 262 3.70 -0.29 19.50
CA LEU A 262 4.32 -1.02 18.41
C LEU A 262 4.39 -2.53 18.70
N ASP A 263 3.70 -3.30 17.87
CA ASP A 263 3.52 -4.75 17.97
C ASP A 263 4.38 -5.52 16.94
N SER A 264 4.55 -4.93 15.76
CA SER A 264 5.25 -5.51 14.61
C SER A 264 6.23 -4.49 14.01
N LEU A 265 7.50 -4.88 13.92
CA LEU A 265 8.57 -4.09 13.31
C LEU A 265 9.19 -4.88 12.16
N GLU A 266 9.27 -4.27 10.98
CA GLU A 266 9.96 -4.81 9.82
C GLU A 266 11.08 -3.87 9.40
N LEU A 267 12.29 -4.41 9.25
CA LEU A 267 13.47 -3.69 8.79
C LEU A 267 13.94 -4.30 7.47
N VAL A 268 13.91 -3.52 6.40
CA VAL A 268 14.31 -3.95 5.06
C VAL A 268 15.66 -3.33 4.70
N SER A 269 16.65 -4.18 4.44
CA SER A 269 18.01 -3.79 4.11
C SER A 269 18.07 -2.96 2.82
N SER A 270 18.95 -1.97 2.80
CA SER A 270 19.39 -1.30 1.56
C SER A 270 20.30 -2.19 0.70
N HIS A 271 20.92 -3.21 1.28
CA HIS A 271 21.86 -4.11 0.62
C HIS A 271 21.44 -5.56 0.87
N PRO A 272 20.61 -6.18 0.01
CA PRO A 272 20.06 -7.50 0.26
C PRO A 272 21.10 -8.62 0.31
N GLU A 273 22.24 -8.42 -0.34
CA GLU A 273 23.38 -9.34 -0.37
C GLU A 273 24.37 -9.11 0.78
N SER A 274 24.20 -8.06 1.59
CA SER A 274 25.12 -7.76 2.69
C SER A 274 24.82 -8.60 3.93
N THR A 275 25.60 -8.43 4.98
CA THR A 275 25.27 -8.96 6.30
C THR A 275 24.63 -7.85 7.14
N PHE A 276 23.63 -8.20 7.93
CA PHE A 276 23.04 -7.34 8.95
C PHE A 276 23.86 -7.50 10.23
N GLU A 277 24.45 -6.42 10.72
CA GLU A 277 25.06 -6.42 12.05
C GLU A 277 24.08 -5.76 13.02
N LEU A 278 23.31 -6.61 13.72
CA LEU A 278 22.65 -6.18 14.95
C LEU A 278 23.77 -6.02 15.99
N GLY A 279 24.22 -4.79 16.24
CA GLY A 279 25.16 -4.52 17.33
C GLY A 279 24.60 -5.03 18.68
N PRO A 280 25.40 -5.07 19.76
CA PRO A 280 24.96 -5.57 21.07
C PRO A 280 23.77 -4.79 21.67
N TYR A 281 23.55 -3.56 21.20
CA TYR A 281 22.43 -2.73 21.60
C TYR A 281 21.76 -2.11 20.37
N PRO A 282 20.88 -2.85 19.66
CA PRO A 282 20.12 -2.28 18.56
C PRO A 282 19.39 -1.02 19.00
N ILE A 283 19.43 0.00 18.17
CA ILE A 283 18.86 1.32 18.51
C ILE A 283 17.35 1.29 18.74
N PHE A 284 16.67 0.26 18.21
CA PHE A 284 15.25 0.02 18.42
C PHE A 284 14.94 -0.77 19.71
N LEU A 285 15.93 -1.25 20.48
CA LEU A 285 15.69 -2.04 21.70
C LEU A 285 14.85 -1.29 22.73
N ALA A 286 15.22 -0.05 23.04
CA ALA A 286 14.51 0.74 24.05
C ALA A 286 13.06 1.02 23.63
N PRO A 287 12.78 1.47 22.38
CA PRO A 287 11.41 1.54 21.86
C PRO A 287 10.66 0.20 21.91
N ALA A 288 11.28 -0.90 21.46
CA ALA A 288 10.65 -2.21 21.38
C ALA A 288 10.29 -2.79 22.76
N ARG A 289 11.13 -2.57 23.78
CA ARG A 289 10.83 -2.93 25.18
C ARG A 289 9.66 -2.12 25.72
N ARG A 290 9.64 -0.81 25.46
CA ARG A 290 8.55 0.07 25.91
C ARG A 290 7.22 -0.28 25.26
N SER A 291 7.25 -0.77 24.03
CA SER A 291 6.05 -1.08 23.24
C SER A 291 5.53 -2.51 23.39
N ASN A 292 6.24 -3.38 24.12
CA ASN A 292 5.99 -4.83 24.16
C ASN A 292 5.95 -5.48 22.76
N LEU A 293 6.96 -5.18 21.93
CA LEU A 293 7.07 -5.70 20.57
C LEU A 293 6.94 -7.24 20.53
N ARG A 294 6.10 -7.76 19.64
CA ARG A 294 5.81 -9.20 19.51
C ARG A 294 6.38 -9.84 18.25
N SER A 295 6.50 -9.07 17.17
CA SER A 295 6.98 -9.55 15.88
C SER A 295 8.12 -8.68 15.35
N LEU A 296 9.22 -9.33 14.97
CA LEU A 296 10.37 -8.71 14.30
C LEU A 296 10.63 -9.41 12.97
N HIS A 297 10.55 -8.66 11.88
CA HIS A 297 10.85 -9.14 10.54
C HIS A 297 12.09 -8.44 10.00
N LEU A 298 13.05 -9.22 9.49
CA LEU A 298 14.29 -8.71 8.90
C LEU A 298 14.35 -9.18 7.44
N THR A 299 14.29 -8.22 6.51
CA THR A 299 14.28 -8.50 5.07
C THR A 299 15.59 -8.09 4.43
N GLY A 300 16.17 -8.99 3.65
CA GLY A 300 17.50 -8.81 3.07
C GLY A 300 18.61 -9.13 4.06
N GLY A 301 19.82 -9.29 3.57
CA GLY A 301 21.02 -9.56 4.36
C GLY A 301 21.06 -10.86 5.18
N GLN A 302 22.20 -11.13 5.83
CA GLN A 302 22.36 -12.22 6.81
C GLN A 302 22.75 -11.64 8.17
N PRO A 303 22.01 -11.89 9.27
CA PRO A 303 22.45 -11.46 10.59
C PRO A 303 23.79 -12.12 10.90
N ARG A 304 24.83 -11.31 11.13
CA ARG A 304 26.20 -11.81 11.21
C ARG A 304 26.55 -12.42 12.57
N ASP A 305 25.81 -12.13 13.65
CA ASP A 305 26.29 -12.36 15.01
C ASP A 305 25.20 -12.67 16.06
N LYS A 306 25.67 -12.98 17.30
CA LYS A 306 24.90 -13.09 18.56
C LYS A 306 23.92 -11.95 18.82
N GLY A 307 24.06 -10.80 18.15
CA GLY A 307 23.16 -9.65 18.32
C GLY A 307 21.68 -9.97 18.08
N LEU A 308 21.35 -10.94 17.23
CA LEU A 308 19.95 -11.40 17.10
C LEU A 308 19.48 -12.12 18.37
N LEU A 309 20.28 -13.05 18.90
CA LEU A 309 19.98 -13.73 20.15
C LEU A 309 19.89 -12.73 21.31
N ASP A 310 20.85 -11.81 21.42
CA ASP A 310 20.85 -10.75 22.43
C ASP A 310 19.61 -9.87 22.32
N THR A 311 19.15 -9.57 21.09
CA THR A 311 17.90 -8.84 20.83
C THR A 311 16.68 -9.62 21.33
N VAL A 312 16.59 -10.91 21.01
CA VAL A 312 15.48 -11.77 21.47
C VAL A 312 15.49 -11.87 23.00
N ILE A 313 16.66 -12.08 23.62
CA ILE A 313 16.80 -12.10 25.09
C ILE A 313 16.38 -10.75 25.68
N ALA A 314 16.81 -9.65 25.06
CA ALA A 314 16.51 -8.31 25.53
C ALA A 314 15.03 -7.93 25.39
N ILE A 315 14.28 -8.52 24.46
CA ILE A 315 12.86 -8.23 24.25
C ILE A 315 12.04 -9.47 24.64
N PRO A 316 11.68 -9.64 25.92
CA PRO A 316 10.99 -10.84 26.40
C PRO A 316 9.60 -11.04 25.79
N SER A 317 8.94 -9.97 25.34
CA SER A 317 7.63 -10.01 24.67
C SER A 317 7.67 -10.55 23.24
N LEU A 318 8.86 -10.69 22.65
CA LEU A 318 9.02 -11.10 21.26
C LEU A 318 8.67 -12.58 21.10
N LYS A 319 7.71 -12.86 20.20
CA LYS A 319 7.19 -14.22 19.93
C LYS A 319 7.54 -14.72 18.54
N VAL A 320 7.60 -13.82 17.58
CA VAL A 320 7.81 -14.15 16.16
C VAL A 320 9.03 -13.39 15.65
N VAL A 321 9.98 -14.14 15.10
CA VAL A 321 11.12 -13.58 14.36
C VAL A 321 11.13 -14.23 13.00
N VAL A 322 11.15 -13.41 11.95
CA VAL A 322 11.22 -13.90 10.57
C VAL A 322 12.38 -13.23 9.87
N ILE A 323 13.18 -14.02 9.16
CA ILE A 323 14.27 -13.52 8.32
C ILE A 323 13.95 -13.92 6.89
N THR A 324 13.96 -12.96 5.97
CA THR A 324 13.76 -13.23 4.55
C THR A 324 14.97 -12.76 3.74
N SER A 325 15.27 -13.45 2.64
CA SER A 325 16.22 -12.96 1.63
C SER A 325 15.64 -11.73 0.90
N GLY A 326 16.48 -11.02 0.14
CA GLY A 326 16.00 -9.98 -0.77
C GLY A 326 15.00 -10.48 -1.83
N SER A 327 15.04 -11.79 -2.13
CA SER A 327 14.09 -12.46 -3.02
C SER A 327 12.78 -12.87 -2.34
N GLY A 328 12.62 -12.60 -1.04
CA GLY A 328 11.43 -12.93 -0.26
C GLY A 328 11.37 -14.38 0.26
N ALA A 329 12.42 -15.18 0.05
CA ALA A 329 12.49 -16.54 0.60
C ALA A 329 12.81 -16.50 2.10
N GLU A 330 12.04 -17.20 2.92
CA GLU A 330 12.33 -17.34 4.35
C GLU A 330 13.64 -18.08 4.58
N LYS A 331 14.48 -17.54 5.46
CA LYS A 331 15.72 -18.15 5.92
C LYS A 331 15.48 -18.82 7.27
N PRO A 332 16.10 -19.99 7.52
CA PRO A 332 16.01 -20.63 8.83
C PRO A 332 16.62 -19.72 9.91
N LEU A 333 15.97 -19.68 11.07
CA LEU A 333 16.54 -19.02 12.25
C LEU A 333 17.72 -19.84 12.80
N PRO A 334 18.72 -19.17 13.41
CA PRO A 334 19.69 -19.85 14.27
C PRO A 334 19.00 -20.70 15.36
N ARG A 335 19.57 -21.88 15.67
CA ARG A 335 18.94 -22.86 16.59
C ARG A 335 18.70 -22.30 17.98
N ASP A 336 19.68 -21.59 18.52
CA ASP A 336 19.65 -20.90 19.80
C ASP A 336 18.52 -19.85 19.87
N VAL A 337 18.30 -19.11 18.79
CA VAL A 337 17.18 -18.16 18.68
C VAL A 337 15.84 -18.90 18.67
N GLN A 338 15.73 -19.99 17.90
CA GLN A 338 14.50 -20.78 17.81
C GLN A 338 14.14 -21.45 19.15
N GLU A 339 15.12 -22.05 19.84
CA GLU A 339 14.95 -22.62 21.18
C GLU A 339 14.49 -21.57 22.18
N THR A 340 15.11 -20.38 22.17
CA THR A 340 14.74 -19.28 23.06
C THR A 340 13.30 -18.79 22.83
N LEU A 341 12.85 -18.76 21.56
CA LEU A 341 11.46 -18.38 21.22
C LEU A 341 10.46 -19.47 21.63
N ASN A 342 10.79 -20.75 21.41
CA ASN A 342 9.94 -21.88 21.79
C ASN A 342 9.76 -22.00 23.31
N LEU A 343 10.75 -21.59 24.11
CA LEU A 343 10.61 -21.54 25.57
C LEU A 343 9.59 -20.48 26.04
N ARG A 344 9.14 -19.57 25.16
CA ARG A 344 8.22 -18.47 25.47
C ARG A 344 6.81 -18.65 24.87
N SER A 345 6.62 -19.67 24.03
CA SER A 345 5.32 -20.05 23.45
C SER A 345 4.51 -20.86 24.44
#